data_AF-A0A2A4B5D2-F1
#
_entry.id   AF-A0A2A4B5D2-F1
#
_cell.length_a   1.000
_cell.length_b   1.000
_cell.length_c   1.000
_cell.angle_alpha   90.00
_cell.angle_beta   90.00
_cell.angle_gamma   90.00
#
_symmetry.space_group_name_H-M   'P 1'
#
loop_
_entity.id
_entity.type
_entity.pdbx_description
1 polymer ?
#
loop_
_entity_poly.entity_id
_entity_poly.type
_entity_poly.pdbx_seq_one_letter_code
_entity_poly.pdbx_strand_id
1 'polypeptide(L)'
;MKILLSGLAVLSLAATLAPASAGQREEGKHAAAADKRVCKSSARTGSLVRRTRVCLTKREWAETEERSQSVGRSMQDQLFIPPSS
;
A
#
# COMPACT_ATOMS: atom_id res chain seq x y z
N MET A 1 -27.89 -45.19 28.16
CA MET A 1 -28.18 -44.72 26.79
C MET A 1 -26.95 -45.01 25.94
N LYS A 2 -27.02 -46.02 25.06
CA LYS A 2 -25.97 -46.35 24.09
C LYS A 2 -26.32 -45.60 22.80
N ILE A 3 -25.49 -44.63 22.41
CA ILE A 3 -25.45 -44.17 21.02
C ILE A 3 -24.13 -44.65 20.45
N LEU A 4 -24.29 -45.37 19.36
CA LEU A 4 -23.34 -46.23 18.70
C LEU A 4 -22.41 -45.43 17.78
N LEU A 5 -21.15 -45.88 17.77
CA LEU A 5 -20.25 -46.07 16.64
C LEU A 5 -19.83 -44.89 15.74
N SER A 6 -18.50 -44.80 15.67
CA SER A 6 -17.68 -44.77 14.44
C SER A 6 -17.76 -43.51 13.58
N GLY A 7 -16.68 -42.78 13.35
CA GLY A 7 -15.30 -43.24 13.21
C GLY A 7 -14.90 -43.06 11.76
N LEU A 8 -13.94 -42.17 11.51
CA LEU A 8 -12.80 -42.40 10.63
C LEU A 8 -11.93 -41.14 10.68
N ALA A 9 -10.89 -41.21 11.50
CA ALA A 9 -9.71 -40.39 11.28
C ALA A 9 -9.13 -40.80 9.92
N VAL A 10 -9.16 -39.90 8.93
CA VAL A 10 -8.36 -40.06 7.72
C VAL A 10 -7.21 -39.06 7.80
N LEU A 11 -6.04 -39.64 8.06
CA LEU A 11 -4.73 -39.01 7.99
C LEU A 11 -4.35 -38.74 6.53
N SER A 12 -3.84 -37.53 6.29
CA SER A 12 -2.74 -37.20 5.36
C SER A 12 -2.92 -37.36 3.85
N LEU A 13 -2.75 -36.25 3.12
CA LEU A 13 -1.70 -36.18 2.09
C LEU A 13 -1.27 -34.73 1.81
N ALA A 14 -0.02 -34.42 2.13
CA ALA A 14 0.62 -33.17 1.75
C ALA A 14 0.92 -33.18 0.24
N ALA A 15 0.28 -32.29 -0.51
CA ALA A 15 0.68 -31.96 -1.87
C ALA A 15 1.57 -30.72 -1.82
N THR A 16 2.89 -30.94 -1.72
CA THR A 16 3.88 -29.91 -2.03
C THR A 16 3.82 -29.61 -3.52
N LEU A 17 3.08 -28.58 -3.89
CA LEU A 17 3.13 -28.00 -5.23
C LEU A 17 4.52 -27.37 -5.42
N ALA A 18 5.37 -28.04 -6.19
CA ALA A 18 6.62 -27.48 -6.67
C ALA A 18 6.32 -26.22 -7.52
N PRO A 19 7.05 -25.11 -7.34
CA PRO A 19 6.93 -24.00 -8.27
C PRO A 19 7.48 -24.45 -9.61
N ALA A 20 6.61 -24.57 -10.61
CA ALA A 20 7.01 -24.64 -12.00
C ALA A 20 7.79 -23.36 -12.30
N SER A 21 9.11 -23.50 -12.46
CA SER A 21 9.98 -22.42 -12.93
C SER A 21 9.58 -22.11 -14.38
N ALA A 22 8.63 -21.19 -14.54
CA ALA A 22 8.31 -20.59 -15.80
C ALA A 22 9.56 -19.84 -16.26
N GLY A 23 10.22 -20.38 -17.28
CA GLY A 23 11.41 -19.80 -17.88
C GLY A 23 11.24 -18.31 -18.10
N GLN A 24 12.17 -17.54 -17.55
CA GLN A 24 12.28 -16.12 -17.81
C GLN A 24 12.58 -15.96 -19.31
N ARG A 25 11.53 -15.73 -20.10
CA ARG A 25 11.65 -15.13 -21.41
C ARG A 25 12.22 -13.74 -21.17
N GLU A 26 13.52 -13.57 -21.41
CA GLU A 26 14.14 -12.27 -21.60
C GLU A 26 13.55 -11.66 -22.88
N GLU A 27 12.34 -11.13 -22.74
CA GLU A 27 11.80 -10.21 -23.73
C GLU A 27 12.46 -8.87 -23.44
N GLY A 28 13.49 -8.57 -24.24
CA GLY A 28 14.15 -7.27 -24.30
C GLY A 28 13.11 -6.18 -24.47
N LYS A 29 12.65 -5.64 -23.34
CA LYS A 29 11.57 -4.68 -23.29
C LYS A 29 12.17 -3.32 -23.60
N HIS A 30 12.09 -2.93 -24.86
CA HIS A 30 12.14 -1.55 -25.29
C HIS A 30 10.90 -0.85 -24.69
N ALA A 31 10.92 -0.63 -23.37
CA ALA A 31 9.86 0.03 -22.65
C ALA A 31 9.95 1.51 -22.99
N ALA A 32 9.03 1.99 -23.82
CA ALA A 32 8.69 3.41 -23.91
C ALA A 32 8.75 3.99 -22.49
N ALA A 33 9.62 4.99 -22.29
CA ALA A 33 10.13 5.42 -20.99
C ALA A 33 9.00 5.48 -19.94
N ALA A 34 8.83 4.38 -19.20
CA ALA A 34 7.79 4.28 -18.20
C ALA A 34 8.09 5.33 -17.14
N ASP A 35 7.11 6.19 -16.88
CA ASP A 35 7.28 7.32 -15.98
C ASP A 35 7.82 6.83 -14.63
N LYS A 36 9.01 7.29 -14.26
CA LYS A 36 9.75 6.74 -13.12
C LYS A 36 8.97 7.03 -11.84
N ARG A 37 8.64 5.98 -11.08
CA ARG A 37 8.03 6.12 -9.77
C ARG A 37 9.07 6.52 -8.72
N VAL A 38 8.73 7.51 -7.92
CA VAL A 38 9.50 7.99 -6.77
C VAL A 38 8.79 7.55 -5.50
N CYS A 39 9.50 6.80 -4.65
CA CYS A 39 8.97 6.34 -3.36
C CYS A 39 9.41 7.26 -2.23
N LYS A 40 8.45 7.80 -1.47
CA LYS A 40 8.71 8.51 -0.22
C LYS A 40 8.20 7.67 0.96
N SER A 41 8.96 7.67 2.06
CA SER A 41 8.59 6.98 3.29
C SER A 41 8.30 8.01 4.38
N SER A 42 7.21 7.85 5.12
CA SER A 42 6.87 8.68 6.27
C SER A 42 6.68 7.81 7.51
N ALA A 43 7.19 8.29 8.64
CA ALA A 43 6.89 7.71 9.94
C ALA A 43 5.62 8.37 10.48
N ARG A 44 4.62 7.57 10.86
CA ARG A 44 3.50 8.07 11.65
C ARG A 44 4.01 8.34 13.07
N THR A 45 3.73 9.52 13.62
CA THR A 45 4.01 9.86 15.02
C THR A 45 2.97 9.20 15.93
N GLY A 46 3.40 8.65 17.07
CA GLY A 46 2.53 8.03 18.08
C GLY A 46 3.15 6.77 18.71
N SER A 47 2.48 6.21 19.73
CA SER A 47 2.93 5.01 20.47
C SER A 47 3.00 3.73 19.61
N LEU A 48 2.38 3.73 18.42
CA LEU A 48 2.46 2.65 17.45
C LEU A 48 3.11 3.16 16.15
N VAL A 49 4.41 3.46 16.18
CA VAL A 49 5.15 3.95 15.00
C VAL A 49 5.16 2.88 13.91
N ARG A 50 4.29 3.03 12.92
CA ARG A 50 4.34 2.31 11.64
C ARG A 50 4.88 3.23 10.57
N ARG A 51 5.81 2.72 9.75
CA ARG A 51 6.32 3.41 8.57
C ARG A 51 5.42 3.10 7.39
N THR A 52 5.01 4.13 6.65
CA THR A 52 4.27 3.98 5.40
C THR A 52 5.18 4.41 4.25
N ARG A 53 5.20 3.64 3.17
CA ARG A 53 5.92 3.96 1.94
C ARG A 53 4.91 4.16 0.82
N VAL A 54 5.00 5.28 0.12
CA VAL A 54 4.12 5.63 -1.00
C VAL A 54 4.97 5.87 -2.23
N CYS A 55 4.65 5.21 -3.33
CA CYS A 55 5.38 5.28 -4.59
C CYS A 55 4.47 5.83 -5.69
N LEU A 56 4.76 7.05 -6.13
CA LEU A 56 4.00 7.78 -7.14
C LEU A 56 4.92 8.27 -8.25
N THR A 57 4.37 8.58 -9.41
CA THR A 57 5.05 9.30 -10.50
C THR A 57 5.34 10.75 -10.10
N LYS A 58 6.18 11.45 -10.87
CA LYS A 58 6.47 12.87 -10.62
C LYS A 58 5.20 13.74 -10.70
N ARG A 59 4.33 13.47 -11.67
CA ARG A 59 3.06 14.18 -11.85
C ARG A 59 2.15 14.01 -10.63
N GLU A 60 1.96 12.78 -10.18
CA GLU A 60 1.12 12.48 -9.01
C GLU A 60 1.68 13.10 -7.72
N TRP A 61 3.00 13.20 -7.58
CA TRP A 61 3.60 13.96 -6.49
C TRP A 61 3.26 15.45 -6.58
N ALA A 62 3.35 16.06 -7.76
CA ALA A 62 3.01 17.48 -7.93
C ALA A 62 1.55 17.77 -7.54
N GLU A 63 0.62 16.92 -7.98
CA GLU A 63 -0.80 17.01 -7.60
C GLU A 63 -1.01 16.87 -6.08
N THR A 64 -0.24 15.99 -5.43
CA THR A 64 -0.28 15.81 -3.98
C THR A 64 0.17 17.08 -3.24
N GLU A 65 1.26 17.71 -3.70
CA GLU A 65 1.77 18.94 -3.09
C GLU A 65 0.78 20.11 -3.28
N GLU A 66 0.22 20.26 -4.48
CA GLU A 66 -0.79 21.29 -4.78
C GLU A 66 -2.02 21.16 -3.88
N ARG A 67 -2.56 19.94 -3.76
CA ARG A 67 -3.69 19.65 -2.88
C ARG A 67 -3.36 19.97 -1.42
N SER A 68 -2.16 19.60 -0.97
CA SER A 68 -1.72 19.85 0.41
C SER A 68 -1.62 21.34 0.72
N GLN A 69 -1.09 22.14 -0.22
CA GLN A 69 -1.04 23.59 -0.09
C GLN A 69 -2.44 24.22 -0.05
N SER A 70 -3.35 23.77 -0.93
CA SER A 70 -4.73 24.25 -0.96
C SER A 70 -5.43 24.04 0.38
N VAL A 71 -5.33 22.83 0.95
CA VAL A 71 -5.88 22.51 2.28
C VAL A 71 -5.23 23.36 3.37
N GLY A 72 -3.90 23.54 3.31
CA GLY A 72 -3.18 24.36 4.27
C GLY A 72 -3.63 25.82 4.27
N ARG A 73 -3.91 26.39 3.08
CA ARG A 73 -4.46 27.75 2.93
C ARG A 73 -5.89 27.84 3.47
N SER A 74 -6.75 26.88 3.11
CA SER A 74 -8.14 26.90 3.59
C SER A 74 -8.25 26.78 5.12
N MET A 75 -7.32 26.08 5.76
CA MET A 75 -7.25 26.03 7.23
C MET A 75 -6.80 27.35 7.85
N GLN A 76 -5.87 28.07 7.21
CA GLN A 76 -5.42 29.39 7.70
C GLN A 76 -6.56 30.41 7.68
N ASP A 77 -7.35 30.42 6.61
CA ASP A 77 -8.50 31.32 6.49
C ASP A 77 -9.54 31.10 7.60
N GLN A 78 -9.72 29.85 8.04
CA GLN A 78 -10.65 29.52 9.14
C GLN A 78 -10.12 29.90 10.52
N LEU A 79 -8.80 29.99 10.70
CA LEU A 79 -8.17 30.35 11.97
C LEU A 79 -7.98 31.86 12.13
N PHE A 80 -8.20 32.64 11.08
CA PHE A 80 -8.15 34.09 11.14
C PHE A 80 -9.36 34.63 11.93
N ILE A 81 -9.13 35.02 13.18
CA ILE A 81 -10.07 35.84 13.95
C ILE A 81 -9.82 37.30 13.55
N PRO A 82 -10.72 37.95 12.79
CA PRO A 82 -10.56 39.37 12.49
C PRO A 82 -10.61 40.19 13.79
N PRO A 83 -9.84 41.28 13.89
CA PRO A 83 -9.91 42.14 15.07
C PRO A 83 -11.31 42.76 15.17
N SER A 84 -11.96 42.59 16.33
CA SER A 84 -13.21 43.27 16.65
C SER A 84 -12.95 44.77 16.75
N SER A 85 -13.53 45.54 15.82
CA SER A 85 -13.52 47.00 15.85
C SER A 85 -14.43 47.55 16.95
#